data_AF-A0A9W6S3G7-F1
#
_entry.id   AF-A0A9W6S3G7-F1
#
_cell.length_a   1.000
_cell.length_b   1.000
_cell.length_c   1.000
_cell.angle_alpha   90.00
_cell.angle_beta   90.00
_cell.angle_gamma   90.00
#
_symmetry.space_group_name_H-M   'P 1'
#
loop_
_entity.id
_entity.type
_entity.pdbx_description
1 polymer ?
#
loop_
_entity_poly.entity_id
_entity_poly.type
_entity_poly.pdbx_seq_one_letter_code
_entity_poly.pdbx_strand_id
1 'polypeptide(L)'
;MAVDRAGKSPEWDVGYVEQQPPAERRPPPDRPDDDAFPSRADSRLAAAAANASSGEKHGRPIDESVRNGAGPESDIPEFTPEQLAELRKAESDIRGLTEKHGVRVDYTSHPIDPANALELNKAITRMAREYPSVFRHVGIIKVLDSHRMGENGSGPNALGHTIHEGQRPTGGGEIEPGIYFGQSHFTDKSTTDLEAANDRARNWNISGTAEGTLYHEFGHVIENRLRKNSAIKRELTGELRSAGISVDPDSLVVAFPPGPQAVIDGLSRYAATKNTMEMIAEGFSEWQLDPHPRPIARAIGTVVDRYFKDEIGC
;
A
#
# COMPACT_ATOMS: atom_id res chain seq x y z
N MET A 1 41.30 49.81 -29.54
CA MET A 1 42.19 49.23 -28.52
C MET A 1 41.75 47.80 -28.30
N ALA A 2 42.49 46.85 -28.89
CA ALA A 2 42.25 45.42 -28.76
C ALA A 2 42.97 44.92 -27.49
N VAL A 3 42.31 44.06 -26.71
CA VAL A 3 42.92 43.39 -25.56
C VAL A 3 42.69 41.88 -25.73
N ASP A 4 43.76 41.20 -26.12
CA ASP A 4 43.89 39.75 -26.10
C ASP A 4 43.88 39.22 -24.66
N ARG A 5 43.12 38.15 -24.43
CA ARG A 5 43.30 37.26 -23.28
C ARG A 5 43.28 35.81 -23.75
N ALA A 6 44.46 35.31 -24.08
CA ALA A 6 44.74 33.88 -24.18
C ALA A 6 44.82 33.28 -22.76
N GLY A 7 43.82 32.49 -22.38
CA GLY A 7 43.85 31.67 -21.17
C GLY A 7 44.56 30.35 -21.46
N LYS A 8 45.68 30.10 -20.76
CA LYS A 8 46.39 28.82 -20.76
C LYS A 8 45.63 27.79 -19.91
N SER A 9 45.38 26.62 -20.47
CA SER A 9 44.87 25.45 -19.75
C SER A 9 45.95 24.87 -18.82
N PRO A 10 45.60 24.36 -17.63
CA PRO A 10 46.55 23.64 -16.78
C PRO A 10 46.74 22.21 -17.26
N GLU A 11 47.99 21.82 -17.45
CA GLU A 11 48.43 20.42 -17.63
C GLU A 11 48.16 19.64 -16.33
N TRP A 12 47.41 18.55 -16.44
CA TRP A 12 47.25 17.58 -15.36
C TRP A 12 48.28 16.48 -15.56
N ASP A 13 49.26 16.46 -14.66
CA ASP A 13 50.29 15.43 -14.55
C ASP A 13 49.64 14.16 -13.95
N VAL A 14 49.40 13.16 -14.80
CA VAL A 14 48.76 11.91 -14.41
C VAL A 14 49.84 10.95 -13.91
N GLY A 15 50.07 10.96 -12.60
CA GLY A 15 50.96 10.01 -11.95
C GLY A 15 50.55 8.56 -12.22
N TYR A 16 51.45 7.80 -12.84
CA TYR A 16 51.33 6.35 -13.01
C TYR A 16 51.35 5.68 -11.62
N VAL A 17 50.23 5.09 -11.20
CA VAL A 17 50.16 4.21 -10.03
C VAL A 17 50.54 2.81 -10.49
N GLU A 18 51.70 2.35 -10.04
CA GLU A 18 52.20 0.98 -10.24
C GLU A 18 51.24 -0.01 -9.55
N GLN A 19 50.52 -0.80 -10.35
CA GLN A 19 49.61 -1.83 -9.84
C GLN A 19 50.44 -2.98 -9.24
N GLN A 20 50.35 -3.15 -7.92
CA GLN A 20 50.85 -4.36 -7.26
C GLN A 20 50.09 -5.60 -7.78
N PRO A 21 50.79 -6.72 -8.03
CA PRO A 21 50.14 -7.96 -8.43
C PRO A 21 49.24 -8.49 -7.30
N PRO A 22 48.13 -9.18 -7.65
CA PRO A 22 47.19 -9.69 -6.66
C PRO A 22 47.86 -10.78 -5.81
N ALA A 23 47.71 -10.65 -4.49
CA ALA A 23 48.14 -11.67 -3.53
C ALA A 23 47.42 -13.00 -3.81
N GLU A 24 48.20 -14.08 -3.92
CA GLU A 24 47.72 -15.45 -4.04
C GLU A 24 46.78 -15.79 -2.88
N ARG A 25 45.51 -16.06 -3.21
CA ARG A 25 44.53 -16.59 -2.26
C ARG A 25 44.91 -18.03 -1.94
N ARG A 26 45.37 -18.27 -0.71
CA ARG A 26 45.46 -19.63 -0.16
C ARG A 26 44.05 -20.25 -0.10
N PRO A 27 43.87 -21.52 -0.50
CA PRO A 27 42.61 -22.22 -0.31
C PRO A 27 42.29 -22.35 1.19
N PRO A 28 41.01 -22.32 1.58
CA PRO A 28 40.62 -22.58 2.96
C PRO A 28 40.99 -24.02 3.35
N PRO A 29 41.34 -24.27 4.63
CA PRO A 29 41.62 -25.61 5.11
C PRO A 29 40.36 -26.49 5.02
N ASP A 30 40.58 -27.74 4.61
CA ASP A 30 39.57 -28.79 4.56
C ASP A 30 38.85 -28.91 5.91
N ARG A 31 37.51 -28.89 5.86
CA ARG A 31 36.68 -29.23 7.01
C ARG A 31 36.70 -30.74 7.18
N PRO A 32 36.80 -31.26 8.42
CA PRO A 32 36.67 -32.69 8.67
C PRO A 32 35.23 -33.16 8.35
N ASP A 33 35.16 -34.33 7.74
CA ASP A 33 33.96 -35.12 7.50
C ASP A 33 33.30 -35.48 8.85
N ASP A 34 32.19 -34.83 9.16
CA ASP A 34 31.25 -35.33 10.17
C ASP A 34 30.08 -36.01 9.44
N ASP A 35 30.23 -37.32 9.32
CA ASP A 35 29.16 -38.28 9.10
C ASP A 35 28.09 -38.17 10.19
N ALA A 36 26.83 -38.24 9.75
CA ALA A 36 25.61 -38.67 10.45
C ALA A 36 24.49 -37.62 10.54
N PHE A 37 23.72 -37.51 9.46
CA PHE A 37 22.30 -37.14 9.56
C PHE A 37 21.42 -38.36 9.24
N PRO A 38 20.47 -38.72 10.10
CA PRO A 38 19.55 -39.81 9.84
C PRO A 38 18.53 -39.43 8.78
N SER A 39 18.32 -40.32 7.81
CA SER A 39 17.18 -40.27 6.90
C SER A 39 15.87 -40.44 7.67
N ARG A 40 14.92 -39.53 7.51
CA ARG A 40 13.47 -39.72 7.67
C ARG A 40 12.78 -38.52 6.99
N ALA A 41 12.15 -38.75 5.84
CA ALA A 41 10.71 -38.98 5.77
C ALA A 41 9.91 -37.77 6.29
N ASP A 42 9.53 -36.87 5.37
CA ASP A 42 8.16 -36.37 5.23
C ASP A 42 8.06 -35.34 4.08
N SER A 43 8.08 -35.85 2.85
CA SER A 43 7.78 -35.11 1.62
C SER A 43 6.27 -34.89 1.42
N ARG A 44 5.58 -34.30 2.42
CA ARG A 44 4.12 -34.07 2.35
C ARG A 44 3.62 -32.65 2.69
N LEU A 45 4.50 -31.65 2.79
CA LEU A 45 4.08 -30.25 3.03
C LEU A 45 4.33 -29.28 1.85
N ALA A 46 4.90 -29.75 0.74
CA ALA A 46 5.17 -28.89 -0.42
C ALA A 46 4.02 -28.79 -1.46
N ALA A 47 2.86 -29.43 -1.22
CA ALA A 47 1.74 -29.46 -2.17
C ALA A 47 0.57 -28.50 -1.84
N ALA A 48 0.63 -27.76 -0.72
CA ALA A 48 -0.45 -26.88 -0.30
C ALA A 48 -0.37 -25.43 -0.84
N ALA A 49 0.74 -25.05 -1.48
CA ALA A 49 0.96 -23.67 -1.95
C ALA A 49 0.58 -23.42 -3.43
N ALA A 50 0.14 -24.44 -4.17
CA ALA A 50 -0.04 -24.35 -5.63
C ALA A 50 -1.50 -24.45 -6.12
N ASN A 51 -2.51 -24.44 -5.25
CA ASN A 51 -3.91 -24.63 -5.65
C ASN A 51 -4.91 -23.64 -5.02
N ALA A 52 -4.49 -22.39 -4.80
CA ALA A 52 -5.41 -21.29 -4.49
C ALA A 52 -5.93 -20.63 -5.78
N SER A 53 -6.66 -21.41 -6.57
CA SER A 53 -7.43 -20.95 -7.73
C SER A 53 -8.86 -21.45 -7.58
N SER A 54 -9.63 -20.81 -6.69
CA SER A 54 -11.09 -20.79 -6.73
C SER A 54 -11.66 -19.84 -5.67
N GLY A 55 -12.07 -18.65 -6.08
CA GLY A 55 -13.41 -18.14 -5.80
C GLY A 55 -13.92 -17.95 -4.36
N GLU A 56 -13.09 -17.79 -3.33
CA GLU A 56 -13.58 -17.40 -2.01
C GLU A 56 -13.52 -15.89 -1.79
N LYS A 57 -14.70 -15.25 -1.88
CA LYS A 57 -14.93 -13.84 -1.59
C LYS A 57 -14.97 -13.60 -0.07
N HIS A 58 -13.81 -13.64 0.58
CA HIS A 58 -13.68 -13.21 1.98
C HIS A 58 -13.51 -11.70 2.06
N GLY A 59 -14.62 -10.97 1.98
CA GLY A 59 -14.72 -9.63 2.56
C GLY A 59 -14.84 -9.72 4.09
N ARG A 60 -15.07 -8.59 4.76
CA ARG A 60 -15.50 -8.47 6.18
C ARG A 60 -16.37 -9.69 6.57
N PRO A 61 -16.29 -10.27 7.78
CA PRO A 61 -17.38 -11.09 8.30
C PRO A 61 -18.57 -10.14 8.42
N ILE A 62 -19.33 -10.05 7.34
CA ILE A 62 -20.55 -9.31 7.31
C ILE A 62 -21.48 -10.17 8.13
N ASP A 63 -22.04 -9.59 9.17
CA ASP A 63 -23.15 -10.23 9.86
C ASP A 63 -24.24 -10.46 8.81
N GLU A 64 -24.35 -11.70 8.32
CA GLU A 64 -25.31 -12.08 7.27
C GLU A 64 -26.75 -11.84 7.72
N SER A 65 -26.98 -11.70 9.04
CA SER A 65 -28.29 -11.33 9.58
C SER A 65 -28.74 -9.90 9.23
N VAL A 66 -27.82 -9.02 8.82
CA VAL A 66 -28.15 -7.67 8.31
C VAL A 66 -28.37 -7.68 6.78
N ARG A 67 -27.95 -8.73 6.07
CA ARG A 67 -27.91 -8.78 4.58
C ARG A 67 -28.96 -9.67 3.91
N ASN A 68 -29.80 -10.40 4.65
CA ASN A 68 -30.84 -11.27 4.06
C ASN A 68 -32.17 -10.55 3.75
N GLY A 69 -32.20 -9.21 3.78
CA GLY A 69 -33.23 -8.43 3.09
C GLY A 69 -32.87 -8.32 1.61
N ALA A 70 -33.84 -8.52 0.73
CA ALA A 70 -33.75 -8.42 -0.73
C ALA A 70 -32.69 -7.40 -1.21
N GLY A 71 -31.83 -7.83 -2.14
CA GLY A 71 -30.77 -6.97 -2.69
C GLY A 71 -31.35 -5.61 -3.08
N PRO A 72 -30.82 -4.49 -2.56
CA PRO A 72 -31.41 -3.20 -2.83
C PRO A 72 -31.27 -2.92 -4.32
N GLU A 73 -32.40 -2.77 -5.00
CA GLU A 73 -32.45 -1.83 -6.12
C GLU A 73 -31.78 -0.53 -5.66
N SER A 74 -30.98 0.01 -6.55
CA SER A 74 -30.02 1.08 -6.33
C SER A 74 -30.66 2.39 -5.86
N ASP A 75 -31.05 2.47 -4.60
CA ASP A 75 -31.30 3.74 -3.93
C ASP A 75 -29.95 4.39 -3.65
N ILE A 76 -29.24 4.77 -4.71
CA ILE A 76 -28.15 5.72 -4.63
C ILE A 76 -28.79 6.99 -4.06
N PRO A 77 -28.36 7.48 -2.89
CA PRO A 77 -28.96 8.67 -2.31
C PRO A 77 -28.96 9.81 -3.33
N GLU A 78 -30.13 10.42 -3.55
CA GLU A 78 -30.22 11.61 -4.38
C GLU A 78 -29.55 12.77 -3.64
N PHE A 79 -28.39 13.20 -4.15
CA PHE A 79 -27.68 14.36 -3.61
C PHE A 79 -28.42 15.65 -3.97
N THR A 80 -28.58 16.55 -3.00
CA THR A 80 -29.17 17.86 -3.27
C THR A 80 -28.24 18.70 -4.17
N PRO A 81 -28.77 19.71 -4.88
CA PRO A 81 -27.95 20.64 -5.66
C PRO A 81 -26.82 21.28 -4.84
N GLU A 82 -27.07 21.58 -3.57
CA GLU A 82 -26.10 22.14 -2.62
C GLU A 82 -24.97 21.13 -2.32
N GLN A 83 -25.31 19.88 -2.02
CA GLN A 83 -24.31 18.83 -1.79
C GLN A 83 -23.44 18.60 -3.04
N LEU A 84 -24.05 18.58 -4.23
CA LEU A 84 -23.30 18.47 -5.49
C LEU A 84 -22.39 19.68 -5.73
N ALA A 85 -22.80 20.88 -5.31
CA ALA A 85 -21.96 22.08 -5.38
C ALA A 85 -20.77 22.00 -4.40
N GLU A 86 -21.00 21.55 -3.17
CA GLU A 86 -19.95 21.32 -2.17
C GLU A 86 -18.95 20.25 -2.64
N LEU A 87 -19.44 19.16 -3.23
CA LEU A 87 -18.58 18.10 -3.76
C LEU A 87 -17.70 18.59 -4.92
N ARG A 88 -18.26 19.35 -5.87
CA ARG A 88 -17.49 19.99 -6.95
C ARG A 88 -16.46 20.96 -6.40
N LYS A 89 -16.80 21.71 -5.35
CA LYS A 89 -15.87 22.61 -4.67
C LYS A 89 -14.72 21.81 -4.03
N ALA A 90 -15.01 20.74 -3.30
CA ALA A 90 -13.98 19.88 -2.70
C ALA A 90 -13.03 19.29 -3.77
N GLU A 91 -13.56 18.81 -4.89
CA GLU A 91 -12.74 18.32 -6.01
C GLU A 91 -11.90 19.45 -6.64
N SER A 92 -12.47 20.64 -6.83
CA SER A 92 -11.75 21.80 -7.36
C SER A 92 -10.64 22.29 -6.43
N ASP A 93 -10.88 22.29 -5.11
CA ASP A 93 -9.93 22.77 -4.10
C ASP A 93 -8.65 21.91 -4.07
N ILE A 94 -8.77 20.60 -4.32
CA ILE A 94 -7.63 19.67 -4.30
C ILE A 94 -6.91 19.56 -5.66
N ARG A 95 -7.62 19.86 -6.76
CA ARG A 95 -7.14 19.71 -8.14
C ARG A 95 -5.80 20.40 -8.39
N GLY A 96 -5.65 21.65 -7.95
CA GLY A 96 -4.41 22.41 -8.16
C GLY A 96 -3.21 21.83 -7.42
N LEU A 97 -3.43 21.07 -6.34
CA LEU A 97 -2.38 20.30 -5.69
C LEU A 97 -2.07 19.03 -6.49
N THR A 98 -3.08 18.22 -6.82
CA THR A 98 -2.86 16.91 -7.44
C THR A 98 -2.31 17.00 -8.86
N GLU A 99 -2.72 18.01 -9.64
CA GLU A 99 -2.20 18.27 -11.00
C GLU A 99 -0.68 18.50 -11.01
N LYS A 100 -0.11 19.14 -9.97
CA LYS A 100 1.35 19.32 -9.84
C LYS A 100 2.10 17.99 -9.72
N HIS A 101 1.40 16.94 -9.30
CA HIS A 101 1.94 15.58 -9.18
C HIS A 101 1.42 14.66 -10.30
N GLY A 102 0.71 15.17 -11.31
CA GLY A 102 0.13 14.35 -12.36
C GLY A 102 -0.96 13.39 -11.86
N VAL A 103 -1.57 13.67 -10.70
CA VAL A 103 -2.66 12.88 -10.13
C VAL A 103 -3.99 13.56 -10.41
N ARG A 104 -4.96 12.79 -10.90
CA ARG A 104 -6.34 13.27 -11.12
C ARG A 104 -7.25 12.81 -9.99
N VAL A 105 -8.27 13.60 -9.70
CA VAL A 105 -9.29 13.31 -8.68
C VAL A 105 -10.66 13.43 -9.33
N ASP A 106 -11.52 12.43 -9.11
CA ASP A 106 -12.88 12.36 -9.65
C ASP A 106 -13.83 11.83 -8.57
N TYR A 107 -14.50 12.76 -7.89
CA TYR A 107 -15.57 12.46 -6.94
C TYR A 107 -16.96 12.67 -7.54
N THR A 108 -17.03 13.37 -8.67
CA THR A 108 -18.28 13.90 -9.20
C THR A 108 -18.93 13.00 -10.24
N SER A 109 -18.18 12.09 -10.89
CA SER A 109 -18.77 11.09 -11.80
C SER A 109 -19.65 10.07 -11.06
N HIS A 110 -19.29 9.74 -9.82
CA HIS A 110 -20.04 8.89 -8.91
C HIS A 110 -20.10 9.57 -7.54
N PRO A 111 -21.07 10.49 -7.33
CA PRO A 111 -21.10 11.35 -6.15
C PRO A 111 -21.06 10.60 -4.82
N ILE A 112 -20.30 11.16 -3.87
CA ILE A 112 -20.20 10.73 -2.46
C ILE A 112 -20.57 11.90 -1.55
N ASP A 113 -20.74 11.63 -0.27
CA ASP A 113 -20.93 12.65 0.75
C ASP A 113 -19.79 13.69 0.69
N PRO A 114 -20.08 15.01 0.59
CA PRO A 114 -19.06 16.04 0.58
C PRO A 114 -18.11 15.99 1.78
N ALA A 115 -18.57 15.56 2.96
CA ALA A 115 -17.72 15.41 4.14
C ALA A 115 -16.71 14.25 3.99
N ASN A 116 -17.09 13.16 3.32
CA ASN A 116 -16.15 12.09 2.96
C ASN A 116 -15.10 12.60 1.95
N ALA A 117 -15.50 13.39 0.95
CA ALA A 117 -14.57 14.00 0.00
C ALA A 117 -13.57 14.95 0.70
N LEU A 118 -14.02 15.72 1.70
CA LEU A 118 -13.13 16.57 2.50
C LEU A 118 -12.12 15.75 3.33
N GLU A 119 -12.49 14.56 3.84
CA GLU A 119 -11.55 13.64 4.48
C GLU A 119 -10.52 13.08 3.50
N LEU A 120 -10.95 12.68 2.30
CA LEU A 120 -10.03 12.27 1.24
C LEU A 120 -9.04 13.40 0.92
N ASN A 121 -9.51 14.64 0.80
CA ASN A 121 -8.65 15.80 0.54
C ASN A 121 -7.57 16.02 1.62
N LYS A 122 -7.87 15.74 2.90
CA LYS A 122 -6.87 15.81 3.98
C LYS A 122 -5.75 14.79 3.76
N ALA A 123 -6.11 13.53 3.53
CA ALA A 123 -5.14 12.48 3.23
C ALA A 123 -4.36 12.78 1.95
N ILE A 124 -5.02 13.20 0.86
CA ILE A 124 -4.35 13.61 -0.40
C ILE A 124 -3.32 14.70 -0.14
N THR A 125 -3.70 15.74 0.62
CA THR A 125 -2.81 16.84 0.93
C THR A 125 -1.56 16.35 1.67
N ARG A 126 -1.76 15.48 2.66
CA ARG A 126 -0.65 14.91 3.43
C ARG A 126 0.24 14.01 2.57
N MET A 127 -0.35 13.12 1.77
CA MET A 127 0.39 12.20 0.90
C MET A 127 1.20 12.95 -0.17
N ALA A 128 0.60 13.94 -0.83
CA ALA A 128 1.28 14.76 -1.83
C ALA A 128 2.47 15.53 -1.23
N ARG A 129 2.33 16.01 0.02
CA ARG A 129 3.38 16.71 0.75
C ARG A 129 4.49 15.78 1.23
N GLU A 130 4.12 14.71 1.93
CA GLU A 130 5.07 13.85 2.65
C GLU A 130 5.69 12.78 1.75
N TYR A 131 4.95 12.27 0.76
CA TYR A 131 5.41 11.20 -0.15
C TYR A 131 5.29 11.61 -1.62
N PRO A 132 5.84 12.76 -2.03
CA PRO A 132 5.61 13.32 -3.37
C PRO A 132 6.05 12.38 -4.50
N SER A 133 7.10 11.57 -4.28
CA SER A 133 7.59 10.61 -5.28
C SER A 133 6.64 9.44 -5.49
N VAL A 134 6.10 8.88 -4.41
CA VAL A 134 5.11 7.78 -4.47
C VAL A 134 3.78 8.30 -4.98
N PHE A 135 3.36 9.49 -4.54
CA PHE A 135 2.08 10.09 -4.92
C PHE A 135 1.96 10.28 -6.44
N ARG A 136 3.05 10.62 -7.15
CA ARG A 136 3.07 10.70 -8.62
C ARG A 136 2.71 9.39 -9.33
N HIS A 137 2.85 8.24 -8.68
CA HIS A 137 2.52 6.93 -9.25
C HIS A 137 1.06 6.51 -9.01
N VAL A 138 0.26 7.35 -8.35
CA VAL A 138 -1.16 7.06 -8.13
C VAL A 138 -1.94 7.14 -9.44
N GLY A 139 -1.66 8.12 -10.32
CA GLY A 139 -2.39 8.31 -11.58
C GLY A 139 -3.77 8.95 -11.37
N ILE A 140 -4.73 8.20 -10.84
CA ILE A 140 -6.09 8.69 -10.55
C ILE A 140 -6.60 8.26 -9.18
N ILE A 141 -7.37 9.13 -8.53
CA ILE A 141 -8.18 8.84 -7.35
C ILE A 141 -9.65 9.01 -7.77
N LYS A 142 -10.43 7.93 -7.79
CA LYS A 142 -11.77 7.96 -8.38
C LYS A 142 -12.79 7.14 -7.59
N VAL A 143 -14.03 7.61 -7.55
CA VAL A 143 -15.17 6.83 -7.06
C VAL A 143 -15.82 6.05 -8.19
N LEU A 144 -16.20 4.80 -7.93
CA LEU A 144 -16.88 3.89 -8.84
C LEU A 144 -18.14 3.30 -8.20
N ASP A 145 -19.16 3.03 -9.01
CA ASP A 145 -20.29 2.22 -8.56
C ASP A 145 -19.90 0.74 -8.29
N SER A 146 -20.78 0.00 -7.62
CA SER A 146 -20.54 -1.40 -7.23
C SER A 146 -20.35 -2.34 -8.42
N HIS A 147 -20.98 -2.07 -9.56
CA HIS A 147 -20.82 -2.85 -10.78
C HIS A 147 -19.40 -2.70 -11.33
N ARG A 148 -18.93 -1.46 -11.47
CA ARG A 148 -17.57 -1.13 -11.91
C ARG A 148 -16.50 -1.65 -10.93
N MET A 149 -16.73 -1.56 -9.62
CA MET A 149 -15.84 -2.20 -8.64
C MET A 149 -15.74 -3.72 -8.85
N GLY A 150 -16.83 -4.38 -9.23
CA GLY A 150 -16.86 -5.80 -9.59
C GLY A 150 -16.03 -6.13 -10.84
N GLU A 151 -16.14 -5.33 -11.90
CA GLU A 151 -15.36 -5.50 -13.14
C GLU A 151 -13.84 -5.39 -12.91
N ASN A 152 -13.45 -4.63 -11.88
CA ASN A 152 -12.07 -4.35 -11.52
C ASN A 152 -11.41 -5.44 -10.66
N GLY A 153 -12.17 -6.46 -10.25
CA GLY A 153 -11.62 -7.63 -9.55
C GLY A 153 -11.60 -7.52 -8.01
N SER A 154 -12.00 -6.38 -7.45
CA SER A 154 -12.07 -6.13 -5.99
C SER A 154 -13.34 -6.70 -5.35
N GLY A 155 -14.32 -7.05 -6.19
CA GLY A 155 -15.67 -7.43 -5.78
C GLY A 155 -16.57 -6.20 -5.52
N PRO A 156 -17.89 -6.36 -5.67
CA PRO A 156 -18.83 -5.22 -5.67
C PRO A 156 -18.99 -4.53 -4.30
N ASN A 157 -18.36 -5.06 -3.25
CA ASN A 157 -18.49 -4.58 -1.88
C ASN A 157 -17.17 -4.02 -1.32
N ALA A 158 -16.12 -3.88 -2.13
CA ALA A 158 -14.85 -3.33 -1.64
C ALA A 158 -15.00 -1.85 -1.26
N LEU A 159 -14.41 -1.44 -0.14
CA LEU A 159 -14.31 -0.04 0.27
C LEU A 159 -13.44 0.74 -0.71
N GLY A 160 -12.24 0.21 -0.96
CA GLY A 160 -11.27 0.73 -1.89
C GLY A 160 -10.63 -0.37 -2.72
N HIS A 161 -9.91 0.03 -3.75
CA HIS A 161 -9.03 -0.83 -4.52
C HIS A 161 -7.95 -0.07 -5.25
N THR A 162 -6.74 -0.60 -5.24
CA THR A 162 -5.60 -0.06 -5.99
C THR A 162 -5.32 -0.88 -7.23
N ILE A 163 -5.22 -0.21 -8.38
CA ILE A 163 -4.74 -0.78 -9.65
C ILE A 163 -3.36 -0.20 -9.94
N HIS A 164 -2.36 -1.06 -10.07
CA HIS A 164 -0.99 -0.66 -10.38
C HIS A 164 -0.75 -0.53 -11.89
N GLU A 165 0.27 0.25 -12.25
CA GLU A 165 0.76 0.33 -13.62
C GLU A 165 1.07 -1.05 -14.20
N GLY A 166 0.52 -1.33 -15.39
CA GLY A 166 0.66 -2.60 -16.09
C GLY A 166 -0.29 -3.71 -15.65
N GLN A 167 -1.13 -3.51 -14.62
CA GLN A 167 -2.21 -4.44 -14.31
C GLN A 167 -3.37 -4.26 -15.28
N ARG A 168 -3.86 -5.37 -15.85
CA ARG A 168 -5.07 -5.39 -16.67
C ARG A 168 -6.27 -5.77 -15.80
N PRO A 169 -7.37 -5.01 -15.84
CA PRO A 169 -8.62 -5.39 -15.19
C PRO A 169 -9.15 -6.71 -15.73
N THR A 170 -9.80 -7.47 -14.87
CA THR A 170 -10.48 -8.72 -15.24
C THR A 170 -11.57 -8.53 -16.29
N GLY A 171 -12.16 -7.33 -16.39
CA GLY A 171 -13.23 -6.98 -17.34
C GLY A 171 -12.76 -6.58 -18.76
N GLY A 172 -11.46 -6.61 -19.07
CA GLY A 172 -10.96 -6.38 -20.43
C GLY A 172 -10.95 -4.93 -20.94
N GLY A 173 -11.47 -3.98 -20.17
CA GLY A 173 -11.29 -2.54 -20.42
C GLY A 173 -9.90 -2.06 -19.98
N GLU A 174 -9.35 -1.07 -20.65
CA GLU A 174 -8.19 -0.33 -20.14
C GLU A 174 -8.66 0.56 -18.99
N ILE A 175 -8.31 0.18 -17.76
CA ILE A 175 -8.51 1.05 -16.60
C ILE A 175 -7.13 1.58 -16.23
N GLU A 176 -7.11 2.87 -15.99
CA GLU A 176 -5.91 3.59 -15.61
C GLU A 176 -5.39 3.07 -14.25
N PRO A 177 -4.07 3.11 -14.02
CA PRO A 177 -3.53 2.92 -12.68
C PRO A 177 -4.10 3.97 -11.73
N GLY A 178 -4.55 3.55 -10.55
CA GLY A 178 -5.37 4.39 -9.69
C GLY A 178 -5.72 3.79 -8.34
N ILE A 179 -6.24 4.65 -7.48
CA ILE A 179 -6.97 4.28 -6.27
C ILE A 179 -8.45 4.52 -6.53
N TYR A 180 -9.25 3.48 -6.35
CA TYR A 180 -10.67 3.47 -6.63
C TYR A 180 -11.46 3.25 -5.34
N PHE A 181 -12.59 3.94 -5.19
CA PHE A 181 -13.46 3.83 -4.02
C PHE A 181 -14.83 3.31 -4.44
N GLY A 182 -15.40 2.40 -3.64
CA GLY A 182 -16.78 1.95 -3.82
C GLY A 182 -17.77 3.01 -3.35
N GLN A 183 -18.52 3.61 -4.27
CA GLN A 183 -19.45 4.73 -4.00
C GLN A 183 -20.36 4.46 -2.82
N SER A 184 -20.97 3.26 -2.76
CA SER A 184 -21.99 2.88 -1.77
C SER A 184 -21.53 2.98 -0.31
N HIS A 185 -20.22 3.00 -0.05
CA HIS A 185 -19.67 3.10 1.30
C HIS A 185 -19.44 4.53 1.77
N PHE A 186 -19.54 5.49 0.86
CA PHE A 186 -19.18 6.89 1.11
C PHE A 186 -20.31 7.87 0.77
N THR A 187 -21.51 7.38 0.44
CA THR A 187 -22.66 8.25 0.14
C THR A 187 -23.26 8.93 1.37
N ASP A 188 -22.98 8.42 2.57
CA ASP A 188 -23.44 9.00 3.84
C ASP A 188 -22.32 8.95 4.89
N LYS A 189 -21.83 10.14 5.28
CA LYS A 189 -20.74 10.26 6.26
C LYS A 189 -21.07 9.64 7.61
N SER A 190 -22.31 9.74 8.05
CA SER A 190 -22.70 9.23 9.37
C SER A 190 -22.65 7.70 9.43
N THR A 191 -23.07 7.05 8.34
CA THR A 191 -22.93 5.60 8.16
C THR A 191 -21.45 5.20 8.09
N THR A 192 -20.65 5.88 7.28
CA THR A 192 -19.19 5.65 7.20
C THR A 192 -18.53 5.74 8.59
N ASP A 193 -18.85 6.78 9.37
CA ASP A 193 -18.29 6.98 10.71
C ASP A 193 -18.72 5.94 11.73
N LEU A 194 -19.99 5.53 11.69
CA LEU A 194 -20.50 4.48 12.56
C LEU A 194 -19.79 3.14 12.26
N GLU A 195 -19.59 2.82 10.99
CA GLU A 195 -18.85 1.62 10.59
C GLU A 195 -17.41 1.66 11.06
N ALA A 196 -16.72 2.80 10.88
CA ALA A 196 -15.36 2.99 11.36
C ALA A 196 -15.27 2.86 12.89
N ALA A 197 -16.24 3.38 13.64
CA ALA A 197 -16.31 3.22 15.09
C ALA A 197 -16.50 1.75 15.50
N ASN A 198 -17.36 1.01 14.80
CA ASN A 198 -17.57 -0.41 15.04
C ASN A 198 -16.33 -1.25 14.73
N ASP A 199 -15.59 -0.91 13.67
CA ASP A 199 -14.34 -1.57 13.33
C ASP A 199 -13.28 -1.36 14.41
N ARG A 200 -13.11 -0.11 14.88
CA ARG A 200 -12.21 0.19 16.02
C ARG A 200 -12.60 -0.59 17.28
N ALA A 201 -13.90 -0.69 17.59
CA ALA A 201 -14.38 -1.44 18.76
C ALA A 201 -14.07 -2.95 18.69
N ARG A 202 -13.90 -3.50 17.47
CA ARG A 202 -13.51 -4.89 17.22
C ARG A 202 -11.99 -5.08 17.09
N ASN A 203 -11.21 -4.06 17.44
CA ASN A 203 -9.76 -4.02 17.22
C ASN A 203 -9.39 -4.18 15.73
N TRP A 204 -10.29 -3.81 14.83
CA TRP A 204 -9.97 -3.65 13.42
C TRP A 204 -9.46 -2.22 13.22
N ASN A 205 -8.27 -2.16 12.67
CA ASN A 205 -7.58 -0.93 12.37
C ASN A 205 -8.29 -0.10 11.29
N ILE A 206 -8.82 1.06 11.70
CA ILE A 206 -9.10 2.37 11.03
C ILE A 206 -9.54 2.39 9.54
N SER A 207 -9.84 1.28 8.90
CA SER A 207 -10.12 1.20 7.45
C SER A 207 -11.50 1.72 7.05
N GLY A 208 -12.41 1.95 8.00
CA GLY A 208 -13.78 2.37 7.70
C GLY A 208 -13.97 3.84 7.34
N THR A 209 -13.04 4.75 7.67
CA THR A 209 -13.18 6.17 7.25
C THR A 209 -12.66 6.38 5.84
N ALA A 210 -13.13 7.42 5.15
CA ALA A 210 -12.63 7.75 3.81
C ALA A 210 -11.12 8.04 3.84
N GLU A 211 -10.65 8.77 4.85
CA GLU A 211 -9.22 9.02 5.08
C GLU A 211 -8.43 7.71 5.27
N GLY A 212 -8.94 6.79 6.10
CA GLY A 212 -8.27 5.53 6.41
C GLY A 212 -8.25 4.53 5.28
N THR A 213 -9.34 4.46 4.50
CA THR A 213 -9.37 3.70 3.24
C THR A 213 -8.32 4.26 2.28
N LEU A 214 -8.21 5.59 2.11
CA LEU A 214 -7.22 6.15 1.21
C LEU A 214 -5.77 5.85 1.60
N TYR A 215 -5.41 5.95 2.88
CA TYR A 215 -4.06 5.56 3.32
C TYR A 215 -3.79 4.06 3.14
N HIS A 216 -4.79 3.20 3.35
CA HIS A 216 -4.65 1.77 3.11
C HIS A 216 -4.32 1.51 1.64
N GLU A 217 -5.12 2.05 0.72
CA GLU A 217 -4.88 1.91 -0.72
C GLU A 217 -3.54 2.53 -1.16
N PHE A 218 -3.18 3.68 -0.62
CA PHE A 218 -1.86 4.26 -0.85
C PHE A 218 -0.72 3.37 -0.32
N GLY A 219 -0.96 2.65 0.77
CA GLY A 219 -0.08 1.62 1.29
C GLY A 219 0.21 0.50 0.28
N HIS A 220 -0.76 0.12 -0.54
CA HIS A 220 -0.51 -0.80 -1.67
C HIS A 220 0.37 -0.18 -2.76
N VAL A 221 0.21 1.12 -3.06
CA VAL A 221 1.10 1.83 -3.99
C VAL A 221 2.55 1.82 -3.47
N ILE A 222 2.74 2.06 -2.17
CA ILE A 222 4.04 1.98 -1.48
C ILE A 222 4.61 0.57 -1.54
N GLU A 223 3.81 -0.45 -1.21
CA GLU A 223 4.22 -1.86 -1.24
C GLU A 223 4.77 -2.24 -2.62
N ASN A 224 4.10 -1.84 -3.69
CA ASN A 224 4.52 -2.17 -5.05
C ASN A 224 5.90 -1.60 -5.42
N ARG A 225 6.32 -0.48 -4.78
CA ARG A 225 7.70 0.04 -4.89
C ARG A 225 8.65 -0.72 -3.98
N LEU A 226 8.25 -0.96 -2.73
CA LEU A 226 9.03 -1.69 -1.73
C LEU A 226 9.43 -3.09 -2.22
N ARG A 227 8.50 -3.85 -2.81
CA ARG A 227 8.74 -5.23 -3.25
C ARG A 227 9.86 -5.36 -4.30
N LYS A 228 10.08 -4.30 -5.08
CA LYS A 228 11.10 -4.22 -6.14
C LYS A 228 12.49 -3.89 -5.58
N ASN A 229 12.61 -3.49 -4.32
CA ASN A 229 13.88 -3.10 -3.69
C ASN A 229 14.28 -4.08 -2.57
N SER A 230 15.28 -4.92 -2.83
CA SER A 230 15.73 -5.92 -1.86
C SER A 230 16.36 -5.34 -0.60
N ALA A 231 16.93 -4.13 -0.66
CA ALA A 231 17.49 -3.48 0.51
C ALA A 231 16.39 -3.06 1.49
N ILE A 232 15.33 -2.41 0.98
CA ILE A 232 14.18 -2.01 1.78
C ILE A 232 13.48 -3.23 2.39
N LYS A 233 13.31 -4.32 1.63
CA LYS A 233 12.73 -5.58 2.15
C LYS A 233 13.54 -6.16 3.31
N ARG A 234 14.87 -6.21 3.20
CA ARG A 234 15.72 -6.72 4.28
C ARG A 234 15.63 -5.86 5.53
N GLU A 235 15.56 -4.54 5.36
CA GLU A 235 15.41 -3.63 6.49
C GLU A 235 14.04 -3.77 7.16
N LEU A 236 12.96 -3.80 6.39
CA LEU A 236 11.61 -4.08 6.89
C LEU A 236 11.54 -5.42 7.62
N THR A 237 12.22 -6.46 7.10
CA THR A 237 12.32 -7.75 7.78
C THR A 237 12.98 -7.62 9.16
N GLY A 238 14.05 -6.83 9.27
CA GLY A 238 14.74 -6.57 10.54
C GLY A 238 13.86 -5.85 11.56
N GLU A 239 13.13 -4.82 11.11
CA GLU A 239 12.21 -4.05 11.95
C GLU A 239 11.00 -4.88 12.39
N LEU A 240 10.40 -5.64 11.48
CA LEU A 240 9.30 -6.58 11.79
C LEU A 240 9.75 -7.65 12.78
N ARG A 241 10.95 -8.23 12.60
CA ARG A 241 11.53 -9.19 13.55
C ARG A 241 11.71 -8.57 14.93
N SER A 242 12.15 -7.31 14.99
CA SER A 242 12.32 -6.58 16.25
C SER A 242 10.98 -6.28 16.94
N ALA A 243 9.90 -6.16 16.15
CA ALA A 243 8.52 -6.09 16.63
C ALA A 243 7.90 -7.48 16.95
N GLY A 244 8.69 -8.56 16.90
CA GLY A 244 8.24 -9.92 17.22
C GLY A 244 7.58 -10.68 16.05
N ILE A 245 7.65 -10.15 14.82
CA ILE A 245 7.06 -10.76 13.63
C ILE A 245 8.14 -11.43 12.79
N SER A 246 8.06 -12.75 12.68
CA SER A 246 8.93 -13.52 11.78
C SER A 246 8.37 -13.49 10.36
N VAL A 247 9.15 -12.94 9.43
CA VAL A 247 8.84 -12.94 7.99
C VAL A 247 10.02 -13.51 7.19
N ASP A 248 9.71 -14.11 6.05
CA ASP A 248 10.71 -14.49 5.05
C ASP A 248 11.36 -13.22 4.45
N PRO A 249 12.69 -13.08 4.44
CA PRO A 249 13.34 -11.83 4.00
C PRO A 249 13.12 -11.44 2.53
N ASP A 250 12.83 -12.41 1.67
CA ASP A 250 12.72 -12.20 0.22
C ASP A 250 11.29 -11.90 -0.20
N SER A 251 10.33 -12.62 0.37
CA SER A 251 8.90 -12.52 0.06
C SER A 251 8.10 -11.70 1.07
N LEU A 252 8.67 -11.42 2.25
CA LEU A 252 8.00 -10.85 3.42
C LEU A 252 6.77 -11.65 3.89
N VAL A 253 6.63 -12.89 3.42
CA VAL A 253 5.56 -13.79 3.87
C VAL A 253 5.79 -14.10 5.35
N VAL A 254 4.74 -13.95 6.15
CA VAL A 254 4.77 -14.24 7.58
C VAL A 254 5.07 -15.73 7.78
N ALA A 255 6.24 -16.03 8.34
CA ALA A 255 6.79 -17.38 8.40
C ALA A 255 6.64 -17.98 9.80
N PHE A 256 6.09 -19.20 9.86
CA PHE A 256 5.92 -20.07 11.05
C PHE A 256 5.16 -19.45 12.25
N PRO A 257 4.44 -20.26 13.05
CA PRO A 257 3.93 -19.78 14.34
C PRO A 257 5.07 -19.25 15.23
N PRO A 258 4.87 -18.14 15.96
CA PRO A 258 3.61 -17.42 16.19
C PRO A 258 3.25 -16.33 15.17
N GLY A 259 3.93 -16.25 14.02
CA GLY A 259 3.84 -15.15 13.05
C GLY A 259 2.41 -14.68 12.72
N PRO A 260 1.50 -15.53 12.20
CA PRO A 260 0.15 -15.08 11.85
C PRO A 260 -0.65 -14.58 13.04
N GLN A 261 -0.54 -15.23 14.21
CA GLN A 261 -1.24 -14.80 15.42
C GLN A 261 -0.68 -13.46 15.93
N ALA A 262 0.63 -13.27 15.87
CA ALA A 262 1.24 -12.00 16.24
C ALA A 262 0.78 -10.84 15.33
N VAL A 263 0.56 -11.10 14.03
CA VAL A 263 -0.05 -10.12 13.11
C VAL A 263 -1.53 -9.89 13.43
N ILE A 264 -2.30 -10.93 13.80
CA ILE A 264 -3.69 -10.79 14.25
C ILE A 264 -3.76 -9.86 15.47
N ASP A 265 -2.92 -10.11 16.47
CA ASP A 265 -2.93 -9.39 17.74
C ASP A 265 -2.36 -7.97 17.59
N GLY A 266 -1.35 -7.81 16.73
CA GLY A 266 -0.64 -6.55 16.52
C GLY A 266 -1.16 -5.65 15.40
N LEU A 267 -1.99 -6.17 14.47
CA LEU A 267 -2.63 -5.41 13.39
C LEU A 267 -4.10 -5.81 13.21
N SER A 268 -4.36 -6.92 12.50
CA SER A 268 -5.71 -7.43 12.26
C SER A 268 -5.67 -8.85 11.70
N ARG A 269 -6.82 -9.53 11.74
CA ARG A 269 -7.03 -10.80 11.05
C ARG A 269 -6.91 -10.68 9.54
N TYR A 270 -7.31 -9.55 8.97
CA TYR A 270 -7.28 -9.34 7.53
C TYR A 270 -5.83 -9.28 7.03
N ALA A 271 -4.99 -8.45 7.67
CA ALA A 271 -3.55 -8.38 7.43
C ALA A 271 -2.84 -9.73 7.57
N ALA A 272 -3.24 -10.56 8.55
CA ALA A 272 -2.60 -11.84 8.80
C ALA A 272 -2.95 -12.95 7.79
N THR A 273 -4.15 -12.90 7.20
CA THR A 273 -4.72 -14.04 6.45
C THR A 273 -4.68 -13.87 4.94
N LYS A 274 -4.57 -12.64 4.43
CA LYS A 274 -4.59 -12.39 2.99
C LYS A 274 -3.22 -12.51 2.35
N ASN A 275 -2.32 -11.58 2.65
CA ASN A 275 -0.95 -11.55 2.17
C ASN A 275 -0.19 -10.40 2.85
N THR A 276 1.12 -10.35 2.63
CA THR A 276 1.98 -9.27 3.14
C THR A 276 1.56 -7.88 2.64
N MET A 277 0.95 -7.77 1.45
CA MET A 277 0.54 -6.47 0.91
C MET A 277 -0.51 -5.82 1.81
N GLU A 278 -1.45 -6.59 2.32
CA GLU A 278 -2.45 -6.12 3.29
C GLU A 278 -1.83 -5.73 4.63
N MET A 279 -0.86 -6.52 5.11
CA MET A 279 -0.13 -6.18 6.34
C MET A 279 0.59 -4.82 6.22
N ILE A 280 1.24 -4.57 5.09
CA ILE A 280 1.92 -3.30 4.82
C ILE A 280 0.91 -2.15 4.69
N ALA A 281 -0.18 -2.36 3.94
CA ALA A 281 -1.22 -1.36 3.75
C ALA A 281 -1.92 -0.96 5.05
N GLU A 282 -2.36 -1.93 5.85
CA GLU A 282 -2.97 -1.66 7.15
C GLU A 282 -1.98 -1.05 8.15
N GLY A 283 -0.73 -1.55 8.19
CA GLY A 283 0.29 -1.01 9.08
C GLY A 283 0.66 0.43 8.73
N PHE A 284 0.72 0.77 7.44
CA PHE A 284 0.93 2.14 6.99
C PHE A 284 -0.26 3.04 7.30
N SER A 285 -1.50 2.57 7.09
CA SER A 285 -2.71 3.34 7.43
C SER A 285 -2.75 3.69 8.93
N GLU A 286 -2.43 2.74 9.82
CA GLU A 286 -2.31 3.02 11.26
C GLU A 286 -1.24 4.05 11.57
N TRP A 287 -0.06 3.90 10.97
CA TRP A 287 1.05 4.82 11.18
C TRP A 287 0.67 6.27 10.87
N GLN A 288 -0.18 6.48 9.87
CA GLN A 288 -0.65 7.81 9.50
C GLN A 288 -1.73 8.36 10.44
N LEU A 289 -2.59 7.51 10.96
CA LEU A 289 -3.84 7.90 11.62
C LEU A 289 -3.77 7.84 13.16
N ASP A 290 -3.01 6.90 13.70
CA ASP A 290 -2.88 6.70 15.15
C ASP A 290 -1.65 7.46 15.67
N PRO A 291 -1.78 8.38 16.65
CA PRO A 291 -0.62 9.01 17.29
C PRO A 291 0.26 8.03 18.10
N HIS A 292 -0.26 6.83 18.41
CA HIS A 292 0.40 5.78 19.17
C HIS A 292 0.33 4.43 18.45
N PRO A 293 0.87 4.33 17.22
CA PRO A 293 0.73 3.14 16.39
C PRO A 293 1.39 1.94 17.07
N ARG A 294 0.75 0.77 16.89
CA ARG A 294 1.21 -0.52 17.41
C ARG A 294 2.59 -0.88 16.87
N PRO A 295 3.33 -1.79 17.54
CA PRO A 295 4.71 -2.10 17.16
C PRO A 295 4.90 -2.49 15.69
N ILE A 296 3.96 -3.26 15.11
CA ILE A 296 4.04 -3.68 13.70
C ILE A 296 3.83 -2.48 12.77
N ALA A 297 2.79 -1.68 13.00
CA ALA A 297 2.52 -0.45 12.24
C ALA A 297 3.69 0.54 12.33
N ARG A 298 4.27 0.71 13.52
CA ARG A 298 5.46 1.54 13.75
C ARG A 298 6.68 1.05 12.97
N ALA A 299 6.92 -0.26 12.96
CA ALA A 299 8.01 -0.86 12.18
C ALA A 299 7.84 -0.58 10.68
N ILE A 300 6.63 -0.81 10.14
CA ILE A 300 6.30 -0.53 8.72
C ILE A 300 6.47 0.96 8.42
N GLY A 301 5.81 1.82 9.19
CA GLY A 301 5.81 3.28 9.00
C GLY A 301 7.20 3.90 9.08
N THR A 302 8.05 3.44 10.00
CA THR A 302 9.43 3.94 10.14
C THR A 302 10.26 3.65 8.89
N VAL A 303 10.16 2.43 8.34
CA VAL A 303 10.88 2.07 7.11
C VAL A 303 10.33 2.84 5.92
N VAL A 304 9.00 2.93 5.80
CA VAL A 304 8.36 3.70 4.73
C VAL A 304 8.79 5.16 4.77
N ASP A 305 8.76 5.80 5.93
CA ASP A 305 9.17 7.20 6.08
C ASP A 305 10.64 7.39 5.67
N ARG A 306 11.52 6.50 6.13
CA ARG A 306 12.96 6.58 5.83
C ARG A 306 13.28 6.53 4.35
N TYR A 307 12.53 5.76 3.56
CA TYR A 307 12.83 5.57 2.13
C TYR A 307 11.96 6.39 1.19
N PHE A 308 10.75 6.79 1.58
CA PHE A 308 9.81 7.40 0.67
C PHE A 308 9.35 8.79 1.09
N LYS A 309 9.58 9.18 2.35
CA LYS A 309 9.22 10.52 2.82
C LYS A 309 10.24 11.54 2.32
N ASP A 310 9.75 12.71 1.92
CA ASP A 310 10.58 13.84 1.49
C ASP A 310 11.56 13.51 0.33
N GLU A 311 11.29 12.46 -0.46
CA GLU A 311 11.94 12.24 -1.76
C GLU A 311 11.52 13.35 -2.74
N ILE A 312 12.02 14.57 -2.51
CA ILE A 312 11.96 15.69 -3.43
C ILE A 312 12.91 15.31 -4.56
N GLY A 313 12.34 14.98 -5.72
CA GLY A 313 13.02 14.34 -6.83
C GLY A 313 14.40 14.92 -7.13
N CYS A 314 15.42 14.05 -7.06
CA CYS A 314 16.61 14.18 -7.88
C CYS A 314 16.25 14.12 -9.37
#